data_AF-A0A133ZYZ5-F1
#
_entry.id   AF-A0A133ZYZ5-F1
#
_cell.length_a   1.000
_cell.length_b   1.000
_cell.length_c   1.000
_cell.angle_alpha   90.00
_cell.angle_beta   90.00
_cell.angle_gamma   90.00
#
_symmetry.space_group_name_H-M   'P 1'
#
loop_
_entity.id
_entity.type
_entity.pdbx_description
1 polymer ?
#
loop_
_entity_poly.entity_id
_entity_poly.type
_entity_poly.pdbx_seq_one_letter_code
_entity_poly.pdbx_strand_id
1 'polypeptide(L)'
;MKYTVFYNGNNGEIVFSTTLPLDIENMRIAEFDVENGKTLVSVDVSKKEHSIIAEDNPISETAKNSSRITTLEKAMMDMLASQFGDDEESGK
;
A
#
# COMPACT_ATOMS: atom_id res chain seq x y z
N MET A 1 12.86 -12.11 -29.62
CA MET A 1 12.45 -12.57 -28.27
C MET A 1 10.93 -12.55 -28.19
N LYS A 2 10.31 -13.51 -27.49
CA LYS A 2 8.84 -13.57 -27.31
C LYS A 2 8.51 -13.20 -25.86
N TYR A 3 7.40 -12.51 -25.67
CA TYR A 3 6.87 -12.14 -24.36
C TYR A 3 5.51 -12.81 -24.15
N THR A 4 5.25 -13.22 -22.92
CA THR A 4 3.91 -13.55 -22.45
C THR A 4 3.38 -12.35 -21.69
N VAL A 5 2.18 -11.88 -22.05
CA VAL A 5 1.61 -10.62 -21.53
C VAL A 5 0.20 -10.86 -21.02
N PHE A 6 -0.06 -10.46 -19.78
CA PHE A 6 -1.39 -10.32 -19.20
C PHE A 6 -1.83 -8.88 -19.41
N TYR A 7 -2.89 -8.71 -20.17
CA TYR A 7 -3.43 -7.40 -20.50
C TYR A 7 -4.94 -7.38 -20.31
N ASN A 8 -5.46 -6.20 -20.05
CA ASN A 8 -6.89 -5.97 -19.96
C ASN A 8 -7.49 -5.99 -21.38
N GLY A 9 -8.36 -6.96 -21.63
CA GLY A 9 -8.98 -7.15 -22.95
C GLY A 9 -9.89 -6.00 -23.40
N ASN A 10 -10.35 -5.13 -22.48
CA ASN A 10 -11.24 -4.02 -22.81
C ASN A 10 -10.49 -2.77 -23.30
N ASN A 11 -9.28 -2.51 -22.80
CA ASN A 11 -8.53 -1.28 -23.08
C ASN A 11 -7.08 -1.49 -23.54
N GLY A 12 -6.57 -2.73 -23.51
CA GLY A 12 -5.21 -3.08 -23.92
C GLY A 12 -4.12 -2.78 -22.88
N GLU A 13 -4.47 -2.36 -21.67
CA GLU A 13 -3.51 -2.06 -20.60
C GLU A 13 -2.76 -3.31 -20.13
N ILE A 14 -1.44 -3.24 -20.03
CA ILE A 14 -0.61 -4.36 -19.58
C ILE A 14 -0.59 -4.41 -18.05
N VAL A 15 -1.02 -5.54 -17.49
CA VAL A 15 -0.99 -5.82 -16.05
C VAL A 15 0.35 -6.46 -15.68
N PHE A 16 0.83 -7.41 -16.49
CA PHE A 16 2.08 -8.12 -16.26
C PHE A 16 2.68 -8.61 -17.58
N SER A 17 4.01 -8.59 -17.70
CA SER A 17 4.70 -9.17 -18.85
C SER A 17 5.96 -9.89 -18.41
N THR A 18 6.26 -11.03 -19.02
CA THR A 18 7.47 -11.79 -18.75
C THR A 18 8.01 -12.45 -20.00
N THR A 19 9.31 -12.74 -20.00
CA THR A 19 9.98 -13.59 -21.00
C THR A 19 10.05 -15.04 -20.56
N LEU A 20 9.63 -15.34 -19.33
CA LEU A 20 9.60 -16.71 -18.81
C LEU A 20 8.47 -17.51 -19.45
N PRO A 21 8.70 -18.79 -19.79
CA PRO A 21 7.63 -19.68 -20.20
C PRO A 21 6.66 -19.87 -19.03
N LEU A 22 5.38 -19.59 -19.27
CA LEU A 22 4.32 -19.71 -18.28
C LEU A 22 3.44 -20.91 -18.62
N ASP A 23 3.15 -21.71 -17.61
CA ASP A 23 2.16 -22.77 -17.66
C ASP A 23 0.77 -22.19 -17.36
N ILE A 24 0.11 -21.71 -18.42
CA ILE A 24 -1.18 -21.01 -18.33
C ILE A 24 -2.28 -21.90 -17.74
N GLU A 25 -2.22 -23.22 -17.94
CA GLU A 25 -3.23 -24.17 -17.45
C GLU A 25 -3.24 -24.25 -15.92
N ASN A 26 -2.07 -24.08 -15.31
CA ASN A 26 -1.89 -24.11 -13.86
C ASN A 26 -1.88 -22.71 -13.20
N MET A 27 -2.03 -21.64 -13.98
CA MET A 27 -2.20 -20.30 -13.41
C MET A 27 -3.56 -20.16 -12.72
N ARG A 28 -3.57 -19.41 -11.61
CA ARG A 28 -4.76 -19.14 -10.80
C ARG A 28 -4.83 -17.64 -10.55
N ILE A 29 -6.04 -17.10 -10.68
CA ILE A 29 -6.37 -15.72 -10.30
C ILE A 29 -7.25 -15.83 -9.06
N ALA A 30 -6.84 -15.17 -7.99
CA ALA A 30 -7.56 -15.14 -6.72
C ALA A 30 -7.35 -13.79 -6.05
N GLU A 31 -8.35 -13.38 -5.27
CA GLU A 31 -8.27 -12.18 -4.44
C GLU A 31 -7.98 -12.60 -3.00
N PHE A 32 -7.12 -11.85 -2.33
CA PHE A 32 -6.76 -12.07 -0.93
C PHE A 32 -6.88 -10.74 -0.19
N ASP A 33 -7.57 -10.76 0.95
CA ASP A 33 -7.56 -9.63 1.88
C ASP A 33 -6.20 -9.57 2.57
N VAL A 34 -5.46 -8.48 2.38
CA VAL A 34 -4.15 -8.27 2.97
C VAL A 34 -4.15 -6.98 3.78
N GLU A 35 -3.63 -7.07 5.00
CA GLU A 35 -3.49 -5.90 5.87
C GLU A 35 -2.60 -4.82 5.24
N ASN A 36 -2.96 -3.56 5.50
CA ASN A 36 -2.25 -2.44 4.92
C ASN A 36 -0.81 -2.35 5.47
N GLY A 37 0.14 -2.12 4.58
CA GLY A 37 1.57 -2.05 4.89
C GLY A 37 2.28 -3.40 4.93
N LYS A 38 1.67 -4.45 4.39
CA LYS A 38 2.34 -5.71 4.10
C LYS A 38 2.85 -5.74 2.65
N THR A 39 3.90 -6.51 2.41
CA THR A 39 4.40 -6.87 1.07
C THR A 39 4.01 -8.32 0.77
N LEU A 40 3.42 -8.57 -0.40
CA LEU A 40 3.10 -9.93 -0.85
C LEU A 40 4.38 -10.67 -1.24
N VAL A 41 4.61 -11.85 -0.68
CA VAL A 41 5.81 -12.66 -0.94
C VAL A 41 5.47 -13.88 -1.79
N SER A 42 4.46 -14.64 -1.39
CA SER A 42 4.05 -15.87 -2.09
C SER A 42 2.66 -16.32 -1.68
N VAL A 43 2.11 -17.33 -2.36
CA VAL A 43 0.85 -17.99 -1.98
C VAL A 43 1.16 -19.40 -1.52
N ASP A 44 0.73 -19.75 -0.31
CA ASP A 44 0.74 -21.12 0.19
C ASP A 44 -0.39 -21.92 -0.47
N VAL A 45 0.00 -22.90 -1.29
CA VAL A 45 -0.90 -23.81 -2.02
C VAL A 45 -0.92 -25.23 -1.43
N SER A 46 -0.30 -25.44 -0.27
CA SER A 46 -0.24 -26.76 0.38
C SER A 46 -1.60 -27.24 0.91
N LYS A 47 -2.53 -26.30 1.11
CA LYS A 47 -3.88 -26.53 1.63
C LYS A 47 -4.91 -26.40 0.52
N LYS A 48 -6.09 -26.97 0.76
CA LYS A 48 -7.24 -26.86 -0.15
C LYS A 48 -7.69 -25.40 -0.37
N GLU A 49 -7.60 -24.59 0.67
CA GLU A 49 -7.77 -23.15 0.59
C GLU A 49 -6.38 -22.50 0.60
N HIS A 50 -6.06 -21.80 -0.47
CA HIS A 50 -4.78 -21.10 -0.58
C HIS A 50 -4.75 -19.91 0.39
N SER A 51 -3.58 -19.59 0.92
CA SER A 51 -3.39 -18.42 1.78
C SER A 51 -2.21 -17.58 1.32
N ILE A 52 -2.36 -16.26 1.36
CA ILE A 52 -1.28 -15.34 1.02
C ILE A 52 -0.24 -15.28 2.15
N ILE A 53 1.03 -15.37 1.78
CA ILE A 53 2.15 -15.10 2.67
C ILE A 53 2.59 -13.67 2.40
N ALA A 54 2.40 -12.82 3.41
CA ALA A 54 2.77 -11.42 3.35
C ALA A 54 3.61 -11.02 4.57
N GLU A 55 4.60 -10.18 4.37
CA GLU A 55 5.53 -9.73 5.40
C GLU A 55 5.35 -8.24 5.68
N ASP A 56 5.75 -7.79 6.87
CA ASP A 56 5.76 -6.37 7.18
C ASP A 56 6.66 -5.60 6.23
N ASN A 57 6.13 -4.55 5.61
CA ASN A 57 6.90 -3.69 4.74
C ASN A 57 7.55 -2.58 5.60
N PRO A 58 8.88 -2.62 5.84
CA PRO A 58 9.55 -1.63 6.69
C PRO A 58 9.44 -0.19 6.12
N ILE A 59 9.29 -0.05 4.81
CA ILE A 59 9.05 1.25 4.16
C ILE A 59 7.65 1.76 4.50
N SER A 60 6.64 0.88 4.50
CA SER A 60 5.27 1.27 4.86
C SER A 60 5.17 1.70 6.32
N GLU A 61 5.85 1.01 7.23
CA GLU A 61 5.84 1.38 8.65
C GLU A 61 6.55 2.73 8.87
N THR A 62 7.65 2.97 8.15
CA THR A 62 8.32 4.28 8.15
C THR A 62 7.39 5.37 7.62
N ALA A 63 6.71 5.14 6.50
CA ALA A 63 5.77 6.09 5.92
C ALA A 63 4.58 6.38 6.85
N LYS A 64 4.02 5.35 7.48
CA LYS A 64 2.97 5.51 8.50
C LYS A 64 3.47 6.36 9.68
N ASN A 65 4.66 6.07 10.20
CA ASN A 65 5.23 6.83 11.30
C ASN A 65 5.46 8.31 10.93
N SER A 66 6.00 8.59 9.74
CA SER A 66 6.14 9.97 9.25
C SER A 66 4.79 10.69 9.17
N SER A 67 3.75 10.04 8.63
CA SER A 67 2.40 10.65 8.55
C SER A 67 1.81 10.97 9.93
N ARG A 68 2.04 10.10 10.92
CA ARG A 68 1.61 10.30 12.31
C ARG A 68 2.35 11.46 12.95
N ILE A 69 3.66 11.58 12.73
CA ILE A 69 4.48 12.69 13.23
C ILE A 69 3.97 14.01 12.66
N THR A 70 3.77 14.11 11.34
CA THR A 70 3.25 15.34 10.72
C THR A 70 1.86 15.72 11.24
N THR A 71 0.99 14.74 11.46
CA THR A 71 -0.34 14.97 12.05
C THR A 71 -0.23 15.49 13.48
N LEU A 72 0.70 14.93 14.26
CA LEU A 72 0.96 15.35 15.64
C LEU A 72 1.54 16.76 15.69
N GLU A 73 2.50 17.09 14.82
CA GLU A 73 3.08 18.42 14.68
C GLU A 73 2.02 19.47 14.35
N LYS A 74 1.13 19.16 13.41
CA LYS A 74 0.01 20.03 13.07
C LYS A 74 -0.93 20.25 14.26
N ALA A 75 -1.31 19.18 14.96
CA ALA A 75 -2.16 19.30 16.14
C ALA A 75 -1.50 20.13 17.26
N MET A 76 -0.18 20.00 17.45
CA MET A 76 0.56 20.84 18.39
C MET A 76 0.60 22.31 17.96
N MET A 77 0.84 22.60 16.67
CA MET A 77 0.79 23.98 16.15
C MET A 77 -0.59 24.60 16.31
N ASP A 78 -1.65 23.87 16.02
CA ASP A 78 -3.04 24.34 16.19
C ASP A 78 -3.35 24.64 17.66
N MET A 79 -2.86 23.81 18.60
CA MET A 79 -2.97 24.08 20.04
C MET A 79 -2.19 25.32 20.46
N LEU A 80 -0.95 25.49 19.98
CA LEU A 80 -0.13 26.67 20.28
C LEU A 80 -0.75 27.94 19.71
N ALA A 81 -1.25 27.91 18.47
CA ALA A 81 -1.95 29.02 17.85
C ALA A 81 -3.22 29.39 18.65
N SER A 82 -3.95 28.40 19.16
CA SER A 82 -5.12 28.64 20.03
C SER A 82 -4.75 29.21 21.40
N GLN A 83 -3.54 28.93 21.91
CA GLN A 83 -3.10 29.35 23.24
C GLN A 83 -2.37 30.70 23.25
N PHE A 84 -1.79 31.11 22.12
CA PHE A 84 -1.03 32.35 21.97
C PHE A 84 -1.62 33.33 20.94
N GLY A 85 -2.70 32.95 20.24
CA GLY A 85 -3.33 33.76 19.20
C GLY A 85 -4.38 34.77 19.68
N ASP A 86 -4.68 34.81 20.99
CA ASP A 86 -5.72 35.68 21.58
C ASP A 86 -5.19 37.00 22.20
N ASP A 87 -3.91 37.33 22.04
CA ASP A 87 -3.30 38.51 22.71
C ASP A 87 -3.25 39.83 21.90
N GLU A 88 -3.78 39.90 20.67
CA GLU A 88 -3.70 41.12 19.83
C GLU A 88 -4.98 41.98 19.71
N GLU A 89 -6.02 41.79 20.54
CA GLU A 89 -7.25 42.62 20.45
C GLU A 89 -7.71 43.26 21.77
N SER A 90 -6.80 43.64 22.66
CA SER A 90 -7.13 44.39 23.89
C SER A 90 -6.09 45.48 24.21
N GLY A 91 -6.12 46.59 23.48
CA GLY A 91 -5.30 47.76 23.77
C GLY A 91 -5.78 49.02 23.05
N LYS A 92 -6.99 49.49 23.40
CA LYS A 92 -7.40 50.88 23.18
C LYS A 92 -6.84 51.77 24.28
#